data_AF-A0A6G4U2C9-F1
#
_entry.id   AF-A0A6G4U2C9-F1
#
_cell.length_a   1.000
_cell.length_b   1.000
_cell.length_c   1.000
_cell.angle_alpha   90.00
_cell.angle_beta   90.00
_cell.angle_gamma   90.00
#
_symmetry.space_group_name_H-M   'P 1'
#
loop_
_entity.id
_entity.type
_entity.pdbx_description
1 polymer ?
#
loop_
_entity_poly.entity_id
_entity_poly.type
_entity_poly.pdbx_seq_one_letter_code
_entity_poly.pdbx_strand_id
1 'polypeptide(L)'
;MIEAKPASPLLVYVACPSRMASRADEFQNVVVEGGHAPLNPFLAFPYPLFEGGPPGRERTLEWCCRLIDICDEVWLFGISAGTLFEVQHLLSRGRRKDLRDFTDVYDDEVETRRFELEQLIAQA
;
A
#
# COMPACT_ATOMS: atom_id res chain seq x y z
N MET A 1 32.51 -8.30 19.35
CA MET A 1 31.10 -8.39 18.92
C MET A 1 30.95 -7.43 17.76
N ILE A 2 30.65 -7.91 16.55
CA ILE A 2 30.45 -7.05 15.38
C ILE A 2 28.97 -6.70 15.40
N GLU A 3 28.62 -5.47 15.73
CA GLU A 3 27.25 -4.97 15.54
C GLU A 3 26.93 -5.06 14.05
N ALA A 4 25.93 -5.86 13.70
CA ALA A 4 25.41 -5.90 12.35
C ALA A 4 24.90 -4.49 12.02
N LYS A 5 25.36 -3.92 10.90
CA LYS A 5 24.86 -2.65 10.40
C LYS A 5 23.33 -2.77 10.26
N PRO A 6 22.52 -1.87 10.85
CA PRO A 6 21.08 -1.93 10.69
C PRO A 6 20.74 -1.83 9.20
N ALA A 7 19.73 -2.58 8.77
CA ALA A 7 19.22 -2.51 7.41
C ALA A 7 18.92 -1.04 7.05
N SER A 8 19.20 -0.65 5.81
CA SER A 8 18.89 0.72 5.37
C SER A 8 17.37 0.93 5.44
N PRO A 9 16.90 2.08 5.94
CA PRO A 9 15.47 2.34 6.04
C PRO A 9 14.85 2.36 4.64
N LEU A 10 13.69 1.70 4.52
CA LEU A 10 12.92 1.63 3.27
C LEU A 10 11.89 2.77 3.22
N LEU A 11 11.54 3.20 2.00
CA LEU A 11 10.35 3.98 1.73
C LEU A 11 9.19 3.02 1.40
N VAL A 12 8.15 3.02 2.23
CA VAL A 12 7.05 2.05 2.14
C VAL A 12 5.77 2.73 1.69
N TYR A 13 5.19 2.26 0.59
CA TYR A 13 3.85 2.64 0.19
C TYR A 13 2.80 1.96 1.09
N VAL A 14 1.94 2.76 1.72
CA VAL A 14 0.88 2.27 2.61
C VAL A 14 -0.41 2.15 1.80
N ALA A 15 -0.76 0.92 1.41
CA ALA A 15 -1.96 0.62 0.66
C ALA A 15 -3.11 0.26 1.61
N CYS A 16 -4.15 1.10 1.65
CA CYS A 16 -5.39 0.79 2.35
C CYS A 16 -6.62 1.31 1.57
N PRO A 17 -7.79 0.66 1.70
CA PRO A 17 -9.05 1.16 1.14
C PRO A 17 -9.47 2.50 1.75
N SER A 18 -10.23 3.31 1.00
CA SER A 18 -10.77 4.58 1.49
C SER A 18 -11.67 4.44 2.72
N ARG A 19 -12.35 3.29 2.89
CA ARG A 19 -13.11 2.97 4.13
C ARG A 19 -12.23 2.85 5.38
N MET A 20 -10.92 2.64 5.21
CA MET A 20 -9.91 2.56 6.28
C MET A 20 -9.04 3.83 6.35
N ALA A 21 -9.36 4.89 5.58
CA ALA A 21 -8.54 6.10 5.55
C ALA A 21 -8.46 6.82 6.91
N SER A 22 -9.49 6.68 7.77
CA SER A 22 -9.46 7.21 9.14
C SER A 22 -8.43 6.53 10.05
N ARG A 23 -7.90 5.37 9.64
CA ARG A 23 -6.84 4.61 10.33
C ARG A 23 -5.46 4.83 9.70
N ALA A 24 -5.31 5.82 8.82
CA ALA A 24 -4.04 6.07 8.13
C ALA A 24 -2.85 6.25 9.10
N ASP A 25 -3.04 6.95 10.21
CA ASP A 25 -2.01 7.16 11.23
C ASP A 25 -1.57 5.85 11.89
N GLU A 26 -2.50 4.92 12.14
CA GLU A 26 -2.21 3.58 12.68
C GLU A 26 -1.26 2.83 11.75
N PHE A 27 -1.56 2.79 10.45
CA PHE A 27 -0.73 2.08 9.47
C PHE A 27 0.64 2.74 9.27
N GLN A 28 0.72 4.08 9.36
CA GLN A 28 2.01 4.77 9.36
C GLN A 28 2.87 4.37 10.57
N ASN A 29 2.28 4.27 11.76
CA ASN A 29 3.01 3.85 12.95
C ASN A 29 3.59 2.45 12.80
N VAL A 30 2.85 1.50 12.20
CA VAL A 30 3.38 0.14 11.94
C VAL A 30 4.65 0.18 11.07
N VAL A 31 4.70 1.05 10.06
CA VAL A 31 5.87 1.24 9.20
C VAL A 31 7.03 1.88 9.98
N VAL A 32 6.75 2.91 10.77
CA VAL A 32 7.75 3.63 11.57
C VAL A 32 8.34 2.73 12.65
N GLU A 33 7.52 1.94 13.33
CA GLU A 33 7.95 0.94 14.32
C GLU A 33 8.83 -0.16 13.67
N GLY A 34 8.60 -0.46 12.39
CA GLY A 34 9.48 -1.29 11.56
C GLY A 34 10.81 -0.64 11.18
N GLY A 35 11.05 0.62 11.54
CA GLY A 35 12.26 1.37 11.21
C GLY A 35 12.28 1.90 9.77
N HIS A 36 11.11 2.14 9.17
CA HIS A 36 10.95 2.56 7.79
C HIS A 36 10.17 3.87 7.67
N ALA A 37 10.21 4.51 6.49
CA ALA A 37 9.49 5.73 6.21
C ALA A 37 8.15 5.43 5.50
N PRO A 38 6.99 5.82 6.06
CA PRO A 38 5.71 5.60 5.40
C PRO A 38 5.40 6.68 4.34
N LEU A 39 4.80 6.23 3.24
CA LEU A 39 4.14 7.07 2.25
C LEU A 39 2.71 6.58 2.08
N ASN A 40 1.75 7.31 2.69
CA ASN A 40 0.33 7.03 2.56
C ASN A 40 -0.33 8.07 1.63
N PRO A 41 -1.01 7.67 0.53
CA PRO A 41 -1.60 8.60 -0.42
C PRO A 41 -2.66 9.53 0.21
N PHE A 42 -3.42 9.06 1.20
CA PHE A 42 -4.43 9.86 1.90
C PHE A 42 -3.85 10.98 2.76
N LEU A 43 -2.57 10.87 3.15
CA LEU A 43 -1.85 11.88 3.93
C LEU A 43 -0.85 12.67 3.07
N ALA A 44 -0.44 12.13 1.92
CA ALA A 44 0.40 12.82 0.95
C ALA A 44 -0.35 13.89 0.15
N PHE A 45 -1.65 13.69 -0.09
CA PHE A 45 -2.48 14.63 -0.85
C PHE A 45 -3.73 15.04 -0.07
N PRO A 46 -4.13 16.33 -0.10
CA PRO A 46 -5.41 16.75 0.42
C PRO A 46 -6.56 16.04 -0.31
N TYR A 47 -7.52 15.47 0.43
CA TYR A 47 -8.66 14.73 -0.14
C TYR A 47 -9.38 15.44 -1.31
N PRO A 48 -9.67 16.77 -1.25
CA PRO A 48 -10.33 17.48 -2.36
C PRO A 48 -9.50 17.61 -3.63
N LEU A 49 -8.18 17.39 -3.56
CA LEU A 49 -7.25 17.46 -4.69
C LEU A 49 -6.85 16.06 -5.19
N PHE A 50 -7.39 15.01 -4.59
CA PHE A 50 -7.06 13.63 -4.85
C PHE A 50 -8.36 12.85 -5.03
N GLU A 51 -8.72 12.00 -4.07
CA GLU A 51 -9.82 11.04 -4.21
C GLU A 51 -11.21 11.68 -4.20
N GLY A 52 -11.41 12.77 -3.46
CA GLY A 52 -12.69 13.49 -3.43
C GLY A 52 -12.84 14.55 -4.52
N GLY A 53 -11.88 14.65 -5.42
CA GLY A 53 -11.66 15.82 -6.27
C GLY A 53 -11.93 15.63 -7.77
N PRO A 54 -11.71 16.70 -8.55
CA PRO A 54 -11.84 16.69 -10.00
C PRO A 54 -10.87 15.76 -10.77
N PRO A 55 -9.72 15.26 -10.24
CA PRO A 55 -8.91 14.27 -10.97
C PRO A 55 -9.69 12.99 -11.30
N GLY A 56 -10.67 12.63 -10.46
CA GLY A 56 -11.43 11.40 -10.59
C GLY A 56 -10.60 10.14 -10.30
N ARG A 57 -11.28 8.99 -10.21
CA ARG A 57 -10.69 7.72 -9.76
C ARG A 57 -9.50 7.26 -10.61
N GLU A 58 -9.60 7.39 -11.93
CA GLU A 58 -8.55 6.89 -12.86
C GLU A 58 -7.22 7.60 -12.67
N ARG A 59 -7.22 8.95 -12.62
CA ARG A 59 -5.99 9.72 -12.41
C ARG A 59 -5.43 9.53 -11.01
N THR A 60 -6.29 9.45 -10.01
CA THR A 60 -5.90 9.13 -8.62
C THR A 60 -5.13 7.81 -8.57
N LEU A 61 -5.62 6.76 -9.23
CA LEU A 61 -4.91 5.47 -9.31
C LEU A 61 -3.59 5.57 -10.09
N GLU A 62 -3.55 6.33 -11.19
CA GLU A 62 -2.29 6.58 -11.91
C GLU A 62 -1.23 7.24 -11.01
N TRP A 63 -1.64 8.19 -10.16
CA TRP A 63 -0.74 8.83 -9.20
C TRP A 63 -0.26 7.84 -8.14
N CYS A 64 -1.15 7.00 -7.60
CA CYS A 64 -0.77 5.90 -6.70
C CYS A 64 0.28 4.98 -7.33
N CYS A 65 0.10 4.56 -8.58
CA CYS A 65 1.09 3.74 -9.30
C CYS A 65 2.46 4.43 -9.41
N ARG A 66 2.49 5.75 -9.64
CA ARG A 66 3.75 6.52 -9.65
C ARG A 66 4.40 6.59 -8.28
N LEU A 67 3.61 6.68 -7.21
CA LEU A 67 4.12 6.61 -5.84
C LEU A 67 4.69 5.21 -5.53
N ILE A 68 4.04 4.14 -5.99
CA ILE A 68 4.53 2.77 -5.85
C ILE A 68 5.86 2.56 -6.60
N ASP A 69 6.00 3.16 -7.78
CA ASP A 69 7.24 3.08 -8.57
C ASP A 69 8.46 3.72 -7.87
N ILE A 70 8.26 4.69 -6.96
CA ILE A 70 9.34 5.32 -6.19
C ILE A 70 9.58 4.68 -4.80
N CYS A 71 8.59 3.97 -4.25
CA CYS A 71 8.73 3.26 -2.98
C CYS A 71 9.51 1.94 -3.16
N ASP A 72 10.19 1.50 -2.10
CA ASP A 72 10.92 0.23 -2.06
C ASP A 72 9.99 -0.98 -1.87
N GLU A 73 8.94 -0.81 -1.06
CA GLU A 73 7.95 -1.85 -0.76
C GLU A 73 6.52 -1.30 -0.74
N VAL A 74 5.54 -2.20 -0.87
CA VAL A 74 4.12 -1.94 -0.69
C VAL A 74 3.62 -2.77 0.48
N TRP A 75 3.05 -2.11 1.50
CA TRP A 75 2.44 -2.78 2.64
C TRP A 75 0.93 -2.64 2.52
N LEU A 76 0.25 -3.77 2.35
CA LEU A 76 -1.18 -3.86 2.11
C LEU A 76 -1.92 -4.11 3.42
N PHE A 77 -2.73 -3.14 3.84
CA PHE A 77 -3.51 -3.20 5.07
C PHE A 77 -4.98 -3.56 4.85
N GLY A 78 -5.48 -3.49 3.62
CA GLY A 78 -6.85 -3.89 3.30
C GLY A 78 -7.13 -4.01 1.80
N ILE A 79 -8.19 -4.76 1.46
CA ILE A 79 -8.52 -5.12 0.09
C ILE A 79 -9.68 -4.30 -0.45
N SER A 80 -9.47 -3.68 -1.60
CA SER A 80 -10.47 -2.98 -2.40
C SER A 80 -10.09 -3.04 -3.88
N ALA A 81 -11.01 -2.67 -4.77
CA ALA A 81 -10.67 -2.53 -6.18
C ALA A 81 -9.50 -1.54 -6.44
N GLY A 82 -9.28 -0.57 -5.55
CA GLY A 82 -8.14 0.35 -5.67
C GLY A 82 -6.83 -0.31 -5.26
N THR A 83 -6.79 -0.92 -4.07
CA THR A 83 -5.57 -1.59 -3.58
C THR A 83 -5.22 -2.84 -4.39
N LEU A 84 -6.19 -3.56 -4.96
CA LEU A 84 -5.93 -4.63 -5.91
C LEU A 84 -5.28 -4.13 -7.21
N PHE A 85 -5.70 -2.96 -7.71
CA PHE A 85 -5.07 -2.32 -8.86
C PHE A 85 -3.62 -1.92 -8.56
N GLU A 86 -3.36 -1.38 -7.37
CA GLU A 86 -2.02 -1.04 -6.88
C GLU A 86 -1.12 -2.29 -6.76
N VAL A 87 -1.65 -3.38 -6.19
CA VAL A 87 -0.95 -4.67 -6.11
C VAL A 87 -0.67 -5.19 -7.52
N GLN A 88 -1.66 -5.20 -8.42
CA GLN A 88 -1.48 -5.64 -9.79
C GLN A 88 -0.38 -4.83 -10.50
N HIS A 89 -0.34 -3.50 -10.31
CA HIS A 89 0.73 -2.65 -10.83
C HIS A 89 2.10 -3.10 -10.32
N LEU A 90 2.28 -3.24 -9.00
CA LEU A 90 3.53 -3.74 -8.41
C LEU A 90 3.95 -5.10 -9.00
N LEU A 91 3.01 -6.04 -9.10
CA LEU A 91 3.26 -7.37 -9.64
C LEU A 91 3.68 -7.32 -11.12
N SER A 92 3.05 -6.46 -11.92
CA SER A 92 3.44 -6.25 -13.33
C SER A 92 4.88 -5.76 -13.51
N ARG A 93 5.48 -5.18 -12.45
CA ARG A 93 6.90 -4.77 -12.41
C ARG A 93 7.85 -5.91 -12.00
N GLY A 94 7.34 -7.13 -11.75
CA GLY A 94 8.14 -8.25 -11.23
C GLY A 94 8.55 -8.07 -9.76
N ARG A 95 7.82 -7.24 -9.00
CA ARG A 95 8.14 -6.83 -7.63
C ARG A 95 7.33 -7.59 -6.57
N ARG A 96 6.98 -8.85 -6.85
CA ARG A 96 6.24 -9.75 -5.92
C ARG A 96 6.85 -9.78 -4.51
N LYS A 97 8.18 -9.85 -4.43
CA LYS A 97 8.94 -9.93 -3.16
C LYS A 97 8.85 -8.64 -2.31
N ASP A 98 8.44 -7.52 -2.92
CA ASP A 98 8.35 -6.21 -2.28
C ASP A 98 6.92 -5.95 -1.72
N LEU A 99 6.00 -6.91 -1.86
CA LEU A 99 4.66 -6.86 -1.28
C LEU A 99 4.66 -7.50 0.11
N ARG A 100 4.22 -6.75 1.11
CA ARG A 100 3.87 -7.28 2.44
C ARG A 100 2.37 -7.21 2.65
N ASP A 101 1.79 -8.34 2.99
CA ASP A 101 0.35 -8.49 3.20
C ASP A 101 0.04 -8.54 4.71
N PHE A 102 -0.75 -7.57 5.17
CA PHE A 102 -1.24 -7.47 6.53
C PHE A 102 -2.77 -7.51 6.60
N THR A 103 -3.47 -7.87 5.51
CA THR A 103 -4.94 -7.75 5.44
C THR A 103 -5.64 -8.59 6.51
N ASP A 104 -5.11 -9.77 6.84
CA ASP A 104 -5.71 -10.67 7.82
C ASP A 104 -5.66 -10.13 9.26
N VAL A 105 -4.84 -9.09 9.50
CA VAL A 105 -4.68 -8.45 10.81
C VAL A 105 -5.54 -7.18 10.92
N TYR A 106 -5.62 -6.40 9.85
CA TYR A 106 -6.18 -5.04 9.91
C TYR A 106 -7.51 -4.87 9.18
N ASP A 107 -7.87 -5.78 8.26
CA ASP A 107 -9.05 -5.64 7.42
C ASP A 107 -10.16 -6.62 7.80
N ASP A 108 -11.14 -6.13 8.55
CA ASP A 108 -12.32 -6.91 8.97
C ASP A 108 -13.19 -7.38 7.79
N GLU A 109 -13.01 -6.81 6.59
CA GLU A 109 -13.74 -7.18 5.37
C GLU A 109 -12.88 -8.00 4.38
N VAL A 110 -11.69 -8.47 4.78
CA VAL A 110 -10.72 -9.15 3.90
C VAL A 110 -11.32 -10.30 3.10
N GLU A 111 -12.16 -11.14 3.74
CA GLU A 111 -12.76 -12.33 3.14
C GLU A 111 -13.61 -12.03 1.91
N THR A 112 -14.13 -10.80 1.78
CA THR A 112 -14.94 -10.41 0.63
C THR A 112 -14.17 -10.41 -0.68
N ARG A 113 -12.83 -10.27 -0.62
CA ARG A 113 -11.96 -10.09 -1.80
C ARG A 113 -10.62 -10.83 -1.71
N ARG A 114 -10.41 -11.64 -0.67
CA ARG A 114 -9.18 -12.43 -0.48
C ARG A 114 -8.82 -13.26 -1.71
N PHE A 115 -9.82 -13.89 -2.31
CA PHE A 115 -9.65 -14.70 -3.52
C PHE A 115 -9.06 -13.91 -4.71
N GLU A 116 -9.48 -12.66 -4.91
CA GLU A 116 -8.96 -11.81 -6.00
C GLU A 116 -7.47 -11.49 -5.80
N LEU A 117 -7.07 -11.19 -4.56
CA LEU A 117 -5.67 -10.96 -4.21
C LEU A 117 -4.82 -12.22 -4.46
N GLU A 118 -5.29 -13.38 -4.00
CA GLU A 118 -4.60 -14.65 -4.17
C GLU A 118 -4.41 -15.02 -5.65
N GLN A 119 -5.42 -14.74 -6.50
CA GLN A 119 -5.31 -14.95 -7.94
C GLN A 119 -4.24 -14.07 -8.58
N LEU A 120 -4.20 -12.77 -8.25
CA LEU A 120 -3.18 -11.86 -8.76
C LEU A 120 -1.77 -12.33 -8.36
N ILE A 121 -1.63 -12.73 -7.11
CA ILE A 121 -0.40 -13.22 -6.51
C ILE A 121 0.11 -14.48 -7.20
N ALA A 122 -0.77 -15.43 -7.51
CA ALA A 122 -0.40 -16.72 -8.11
C ALA A 122 0.01 -16.59 -9.59
N GLN A 123 -0.33 -15.48 -10.25
CA GLN A 123 -0.03 -15.21 -11.66
C GLN A 123 1.27 -14.41 -11.87
N ALA A 124 1.90 -13.94 -10.79
CA ALA A 124 3.02 -12.98 -10.81
C ALA A 124 4.39 -13.60 -10.52
#